data_AF-A0A7V8VKM2-F1
#
_entry.id   AF-A0A7V8VKM2-F1
#
_cell.length_a   1.000
_cell.length_b   1.000
_cell.length_c   1.000
_cell.angle_alpha   90.00
_cell.angle_beta   90.00
_cell.angle_gamma   90.00
#
_symmetry.space_group_name_H-M   'P 1'
#
loop_
_entity.id
_entity.type
_entity.pdbx_description
1 polymer ?
#
loop_
_entity_poly.entity_id
_entity_poly.type
_entity_poly.pdbx_seq_one_letter_code
_entity_poly.pdbx_strand_id
1 'polypeptide(L)'
;MAGIDGCVDYAIDEEETEAVSLTEVKSAIDKLSDEEQLHLRSYFQEKLLQNAEWRREISRRMREMDTGKKFTSEQVELLVRKLETEGR
;
A
#
# COMPACT_ATOMS: atom_id res chain seq x y z
N MET A 1 -6.06 41.80 9.72
CA MET A 1 -7.29 41.07 9.35
C MET A 1 -7.10 40.59 7.92
N ALA A 2 -7.16 39.31 7.55
CA ALA A 2 -7.53 38.10 8.27
C ALA A 2 -6.56 36.99 7.85
N GLY A 3 -6.08 36.20 8.81
CA GLY A 3 -5.39 34.95 8.53
C GLY A 3 -6.38 33.97 7.94
N ILE A 4 -6.00 33.32 6.84
CA ILE A 4 -6.74 32.19 6.31
C ILE A 4 -6.22 30.98 7.07
N ASP A 5 -6.60 30.91 8.35
CA ASP A 5 -6.47 29.72 9.20
C ASP A 5 -7.60 28.77 8.80
N GLY A 6 -7.52 28.30 7.55
CA GLY A 6 -8.41 27.28 7.02
C GLY A 6 -7.85 25.94 7.41
N CYS A 7 -8.08 25.51 8.66
CA CYS A 7 -8.11 24.09 8.95
C CYS A 7 -9.25 23.54 8.08
N VAL A 8 -8.90 22.95 6.94
CA VAL A 8 -9.87 22.14 6.19
C VAL A 8 -10.05 20.91 7.05
N ASP A 9 -10.98 21.02 8.00
CA ASP A 9 -11.57 19.89 8.68
C ASP A 9 -12.18 19.02 7.59
N TYR A 10 -11.41 18.06 7.08
CA TYR A 10 -12.00 16.85 6.53
C TYR A 10 -12.65 16.17 7.73
N ALA A 11 -13.88 16.60 8.03
CA ALA A 11 -14.85 15.73 8.67
C ALA A 11 -14.93 14.51 7.77
N ILE A 12 -14.13 13.49 8.10
CA ILE A 12 -14.36 12.15 7.60
C ILE A 12 -15.58 11.73 8.41
N ASP A 13 -16.75 12.08 7.91
CA ASP A 13 -17.99 11.48 8.37
C ASP A 13 -17.75 9.97 8.29
N GLU A 14 -17.80 9.29 9.44
CA GLU A 14 -17.66 7.83 9.58
C GLU A 14 -18.91 7.11 9.01
N GLU A 15 -19.47 7.65 7.92
CA GLU A 15 -20.66 7.16 7.24
C GLU A 15 -20.19 6.22 6.13
N GLU A 16 -20.27 4.92 6.41
CA GLU A 16 -20.09 3.81 5.48
C GLU A 16 -18.94 4.00 4.48
N THR A 17 -17.70 3.75 4.92
CA THR A 17 -16.66 3.38 3.96
C THR A 17 -17.07 2.06 3.32
N GLU A 18 -17.80 2.14 2.20
CA GLU A 18 -18.00 1.04 1.28
C GLU A 18 -16.61 0.45 1.05
N ALA A 19 -16.45 -0.84 1.35
CA ALA A 19 -15.16 -1.51 1.26
C ALA A 19 -14.73 -1.54 -0.21
N VAL A 20 -14.08 -0.48 -0.68
CA VAL A 20 -13.59 -0.36 -2.05
C VAL A 20 -12.67 -1.55 -2.28
N SER A 21 -13.05 -2.41 -3.23
CA SER A 21 -12.30 -3.62 -3.51
C SER A 21 -10.92 -3.24 -4.05
N LEU A 22 -9.92 -4.07 -3.77
CA LEU A 22 -8.56 -3.86 -4.30
C LEU A 22 -8.56 -3.76 -5.83
N THR A 23 -9.49 -4.46 -6.48
CA THR A 23 -9.72 -4.42 -7.92
C THR A 23 -10.23 -3.07 -8.42
N GLU A 24 -11.11 -2.41 -7.67
CA GLU A 24 -11.61 -1.08 -8.02
C GLU A 24 -10.54 -0.02 -7.83
N VAL A 25 -9.78 -0.11 -6.73
CA VAL A 25 -8.60 0.76 -6.51
C VAL A 25 -7.59 0.59 -7.64
N LYS A 26 -7.30 -0.67 -8.04
CA LYS A 26 -6.40 -0.94 -9.16
C LYS A 26 -6.94 -0.36 -10.46
N SER A 27 -8.22 -0.55 -10.77
CA SER A 27 -8.86 0.00 -11.97
C SER A 27 -8.82 1.53 -12.01
N ALA A 28 -8.97 2.19 -10.85
CA ALA A 28 -8.86 3.63 -10.76
C ALA A 28 -7.42 4.12 -11.01
N ILE A 29 -6.41 3.43 -10.45
CA ILE A 29 -4.99 3.75 -10.68
C ILE A 29 -4.62 3.54 -12.14
N ASP A 30 -5.07 2.44 -12.77
CA ASP A 30 -4.76 2.11 -14.16
C ASP A 30 -5.33 3.14 -15.16
N LYS A 31 -6.30 3.96 -14.77
CA LYS A 31 -6.87 5.05 -15.58
C LYS A 31 -6.08 6.36 -15.50
N LEU A 32 -5.15 6.47 -14.55
CA LEU A 32 -4.30 7.65 -14.39
C LEU A 32 -3.22 7.69 -15.47
N SER A 33 -2.83 8.90 -15.87
CA SER A 33 -1.65 9.10 -16.71
C SER A 33 -0.36 8.68 -15.99
N ASP A 34 0.71 8.45 -16.75
CA ASP A 34 2.01 8.05 -16.19
C ASP A 34 2.54 9.09 -15.17
N GLU A 35 2.30 10.37 -15.40
CA GLU A 35 2.69 11.46 -14.50
C GLU A 35 1.89 11.42 -13.19
N GLU A 36 0.57 11.21 -13.27
CA GLU A 36 -0.29 11.08 -12.10
C GLU A 36 0.04 9.83 -11.29
N GLN A 37 0.34 8.70 -11.95
CA GLN A 37 0.81 7.49 -11.28
C GLN A 37 2.14 7.72 -10.57
N LEU A 38 3.06 8.48 -11.18
CA LEU A 38 4.34 8.84 -10.58
C LEU A 38 4.16 9.68 -9.31
N HIS A 39 3.27 10.68 -9.36
CA HIS A 39 2.95 11.52 -8.20
C HIS A 39 2.27 10.72 -7.09
N LEU A 40 1.28 9.89 -7.45
CA LEU A 40 0.57 9.02 -6.52
C LEU A 40 1.54 8.06 -5.81
N ARG A 41 2.45 7.45 -6.56
CA ARG A 41 3.48 6.56 -6.01
C ARG A 41 4.39 7.30 -5.04
N SER A 42 4.83 8.50 -5.41
CA SER A 42 5.71 9.33 -4.57
C SER A 42 5.03 9.71 -3.26
N TYR A 43 3.76 10.11 -3.33
CA TYR A 43 2.93 10.42 -2.16
C TYR A 43 2.79 9.21 -1.23
N PHE A 44 2.43 8.04 -1.76
CA PHE A 44 2.31 6.83 -0.94
C PHE A 44 3.64 6.41 -0.34
N GLN A 45 4.74 6.54 -1.09
CA GLN A 45 6.07 6.23 -0.58
C GLN A 45 6.43 7.12 0.61
N GLU A 46 6.14 8.42 0.56
CA GLU A 46 6.35 9.32 1.68
C GLU A 46 5.51 8.93 2.90
N LYS A 47 4.22 8.64 2.71
CA LYS A 47 3.32 8.22 3.80
C LYS A 47 3.75 6.89 4.42
N LEU A 48 4.16 5.93 3.61
CA LEU A 48 4.69 4.65 4.07
C LEU A 48 5.99 4.84 4.86
N LEU A 49 6.87 5.74 4.44
CA LEU A 49 8.08 6.06 5.17
C LEU A 49 7.80 6.71 6.53
N GLN A 50 6.67 7.40 6.71
CA GLN A 50 6.26 7.96 8.00
C GLN A 50 5.69 6.89 8.95
N ASN A 51 5.18 5.77 8.44
CA ASN A 51 4.59 4.69 9.22
C ASN A 51 5.65 3.80 9.90
N ALA A 52 5.64 3.76 11.24
CA ALA A 52 6.61 3.00 12.02
C ALA A 52 6.51 1.47 11.86
N GLU A 53 5.29 0.93 11.75
CA GLU A 53 5.07 -0.51 11.56
C GLU A 53 5.58 -0.96 10.19
N TRP A 54 5.28 -0.18 9.14
CA TRP A 54 5.79 -0.44 7.81
C TRP A 54 7.32 -0.45 7.76
N ARG A 55 7.98 0.53 8.40
CA ARG A 55 9.44 0.57 8.49
C ARG A 55 10.00 -0.67 9.18
N ARG A 56 9.40 -1.12 10.29
CA ARG A 56 9.85 -2.34 10.99
C ARG A 56 9.72 -3.58 10.12
N GLU A 57 8.62 -3.72 9.39
CA GLU A 57 8.37 -4.84 8.50
C GLU A 57 9.38 -4.88 7.34
N ILE A 58 9.66 -3.73 6.70
CA ILE A 58 10.68 -3.65 5.66
C ILE A 58 12.07 -3.99 6.19
N SER A 59 12.45 -3.48 7.36
CA SER A 59 13.73 -3.83 7.99
C SER A 59 13.82 -5.31 8.40
N ARG A 60 12.69 -5.95 8.75
CA ARG A 60 12.64 -7.40 8.97
C ARG A 60 12.89 -8.15 7.66
N ARG A 61 12.17 -7.80 6.59
CA ARG A 61 12.34 -8.41 5.25
C ARG A 61 13.74 -8.26 4.70
N MET A 62 14.35 -7.08 4.84
CA MET A 62 15.74 -6.84 4.45
C MET A 62 16.69 -7.77 5.20
N ARG A 63 16.56 -7.89 6.52
CA ARG A 63 17.36 -8.84 7.32
C ARG A 63 17.14 -10.29 6.91
N GLU A 64 15.92 -10.70 6.63
CA GLU A 64 15.61 -12.05 6.13
C GLU A 64 16.28 -12.32 4.78
N MET A 65 16.29 -11.33 3.89
CA MET A 65 16.96 -11.39 2.59
C MET A 65 18.49 -11.43 2.72
N ASP A 66 19.06 -10.59 3.58
CA ASP A 66 20.51 -10.51 3.87
C ASP A 66 21.03 -11.79 4.53
N THR A 67 20.21 -12.43 5.38
CA THR A 67 20.53 -13.76 5.95
C THR A 67 20.51 -14.87 4.90
N GLY A 68 20.17 -14.57 3.64
CA GLY A 68 20.22 -15.52 2.54
C GLY A 68 19.17 -16.62 2.60
N LYS A 69 18.12 -16.47 3.44
CA LYS A 69 16.96 -17.36 3.44
C LYS A 69 16.17 -17.16 2.14
N LYS A 70 16.60 -17.86 1.09
CA LYS A 70 15.85 -17.99 -0.15
C LYS A 70 14.74 -19.01 0.07
N PHE A 71 13.54 -18.69 -0.39
CA PHE A 71 12.50 -19.70 -0.53
C PHE A 71 12.99 -20.75 -1.55
N THR A 72 12.82 -22.02 -1.23
CA THR A 72 13.02 -23.09 -2.21
C THR A 72 11.91 -23.02 -3.27
N SER A 73 12.15 -23.58 -4.47
CA SER A 73 11.12 -23.68 -5.52
C SER A 73 9.80 -24.23 -4.97
N GLU A 74 9.89 -25.26 -4.13
CA GLU A 74 8.74 -25.92 -3.50
C GLU A 74 7.99 -24.98 -2.55
N GLN A 75 8.69 -24.12 -1.80
CA GLN A 75 8.05 -23.15 -0.92
C GLN A 75 7.37 -22.02 -1.71
N VAL A 76 7.94 -21.64 -2.85
CA VAL A 76 7.32 -20.67 -3.77
C VAL A 76 6.05 -21.26 -4.40
N GLU A 77 6.09 -22.52 -4.86
CA GLU A 77 4.92 -23.22 -5.40
C GLU A 77 3.79 -23.37 -4.38
N LEU A 78 4.12 -23.67 -3.12
CA LEU A 78 3.16 -23.72 -2.01
C LEU A 78 2.52 -22.36 -1.75
N LEU A 79 3.31 -21.28 -1.81
CA LEU A 79 2.82 -19.91 -1.64
C LEU A 79 1.88 -19.51 -2.79
N VAL A 80 2.24 -19.83 -4.03
CA VAL A 80 1.42 -19.55 -5.22
C VAL A 80 0.08 -20.27 -5.12
N ARG A 81 0.07 -21.58 -4.81
CA ARG A 81 -1.18 -22.33 -4.61
C ARG A 81 -2.06 -21.74 -3.52
N LYS A 82 -1.45 -21.30 -2.41
CA LYS A 82 -2.18 -20.69 -1.30
C LYS A 82 -2.83 -19.37 -1.71
N LEU A 83 -2.10 -18.51 -2.41
CA LEU A 83 -2.62 -17.24 -2.93
C LEU A 83 -3.70 -17.43 -4.00
N GLU A 84 -3.58 -18.46 -4.85
CA GLU A 84 -4.62 -18.85 -5.81
C GLU A 84 -5.91 -19.33 -5.11
N THR A 85 -5.79 -19.96 -3.93
CA THR A 85 -6.95 -20.39 -3.14
C THR A 85 -7.58 -19.27 -2.30
N GLU A 86 -6.79 -18.28 -1.88
CA GLU A 86 -7.25 -17.13 -1.09
C GLU A 86 -7.82 -16.00 -1.97
N GLY A 87 -7.48 -15.96 -3.26
CA GLY A 87 -8.00 -15.00 -4.24
C GLY A 87 -9.36 -15.37 -4.86
N ARG A 88 -10.19 -16.15 -4.16
CA ARG A 88 -11.54 -16.54 -4.59
C ARG A 88 -12.61 -16.13 -3.60
#